data_AF-A0A6C0PVB1-F1
#
_entry.id   AF-A0A6C0PVB1-F1
#
_cell.length_a   1.000
_cell.length_b   1.000
_cell.length_c   1.000
_cell.angle_alpha   90.00
_cell.angle_beta   90.00
_cell.angle_gamma   90.00
#
_symmetry.space_group_name_H-M   'P 1'
#
loop_
_entity.id
_entity.type
_entity.pdbx_description
1 polymer ?
#
loop_
_entity_poly.entity_id
_entity_poly.type
_entity_poly.pdbx_seq_one_letter_code
_entity_poly.pdbx_strand_id
1 'polypeptide(L)'
;MMDLEAVRAALRAQKPDLLLEQPEGQWLDAKAVPYEPREPRAVEELAKDVCAFANGGGGVLVLGIGTRVVDDVEILDQIIPVHRASVDRDQIRKLIRAHITPAPRGVSVEWSDDQQGCRVLYIDVPAQQAGTLFVVAAPVGKPGAPRTDTVAVPVREADGTHWLARTEIQRLLSAGVATSGMPTAETLSRLLREAVAHSPSGPAAVRVGQGLPAWEREMREAYEELAGAGLGAPVGEAYRHGAAALQDLGPARDGEAGWVLCVAPPHPPVVVVAPVWQAIVTAGRSNVGGDPLAAIGYPVPPGAGEGGRAWVVAADAVRVDLDGGTWGAGRLVRSQTDGWRWEPAVRFSLEQTRSAQWWTSQVPPPQLRLRALVTLPWTDTPALEITRTRRQDLEQHLPHSALAGAVTLLSQRRGGSLPAARWKAGPHDNSLHAASYTSVVTAPDRRPAVTAAAMITLPGVMDSAVVSCADVLVEDAAAWMAALGGHRGVPLGFEEAQDVLFHAWEMAAELLPAVFGVLALRRWAAPPTTELRLSAERYDDVDVAPALSSFVDFEQLGPGGRSSRREMAVTITAEPSMRRVERQDVMRRAVVHMAQAFGHVHAEAGLL
;
A
#
# COMPACT_ATOMS: atom_id res chain seq x y z
N MET A 1 34.13 43.86 -11.79
CA MET A 1 33.51 42.55 -11.56
C MET A 1 33.84 41.68 -12.75
N MET A 2 34.44 40.52 -12.51
CA MET A 2 34.79 39.56 -13.56
C MET A 2 33.52 38.80 -13.97
N ASP A 3 33.44 38.39 -15.23
CA ASP A 3 32.46 37.40 -15.67
C ASP A 3 33.02 35.97 -15.56
N LEU A 4 32.18 34.97 -15.82
CA LEU A 4 32.54 33.55 -15.73
C LEU A 4 33.76 33.19 -16.60
N GLU A 5 33.85 33.73 -17.81
CA GLU A 5 34.97 33.45 -18.71
C GLU A 5 36.27 34.11 -18.24
N ALA A 6 36.20 35.32 -17.70
CA ALA A 6 37.34 35.99 -17.10
C ALA A 6 37.85 35.23 -15.88
N VAL A 7 36.96 34.72 -15.01
CA VAL A 7 37.35 33.88 -13.86
C VAL A 7 37.99 32.57 -14.30
N ARG A 8 37.40 31.88 -15.28
CA ARG A 8 38.01 30.67 -15.89
C ARG A 8 39.40 30.97 -16.46
N ALA A 9 39.55 32.10 -17.16
CA ALA A 9 40.81 32.51 -17.74
C ALA A 9 41.88 32.78 -16.67
N ALA A 10 41.51 33.47 -15.58
CA ALA A 10 42.42 33.73 -14.46
C ALA A 10 42.88 32.45 -13.77
N LEU A 11 41.96 31.52 -13.49
CA LEU A 11 42.27 30.22 -12.89
C LEU A 11 43.16 29.36 -13.80
N ARG A 12 42.89 29.32 -15.11
CA ARG A 12 43.74 28.60 -16.09
C ARG A 12 45.11 29.25 -16.23
N ALA A 13 45.19 30.58 -16.14
CA ALA A 13 46.43 31.35 -16.16
C ALA A 13 47.20 31.29 -14.82
N GLN A 14 46.76 30.49 -13.85
CA GLN A 14 47.39 30.31 -12.55
C GLN A 14 47.44 31.61 -11.72
N LYS A 15 46.39 32.44 -11.78
CA LYS A 15 46.26 33.71 -11.04
C LYS A 15 45.00 33.74 -10.18
N PRO A 16 44.94 32.92 -9.10
CA PRO A 16 43.77 32.83 -8.24
C PRO A 16 43.52 34.09 -7.40
N ASP A 17 44.54 34.92 -7.19
CA ASP A 17 44.50 36.22 -6.50
C ASP A 17 43.58 37.24 -7.19
N LEU A 18 43.43 37.14 -8.52
CA LEU A 18 42.53 38.01 -9.28
C LEU A 18 41.04 37.80 -8.96
N LEU A 19 40.68 36.69 -8.30
CA LEU A 19 39.31 36.39 -7.88
C LEU A 19 38.95 37.07 -6.56
N LEU A 20 39.91 37.63 -5.82
CA LEU A 20 39.61 38.38 -4.60
C LEU A 20 38.74 39.61 -4.93
N GLU A 21 37.92 40.01 -3.96
CA GLU A 21 36.91 41.05 -4.09
C GLU A 21 35.79 40.73 -5.11
N GLN A 22 35.76 39.52 -5.68
CA GLN A 22 34.58 39.08 -6.43
C GLN A 22 33.49 38.63 -5.46
N PRO A 23 32.23 39.06 -5.68
CA PRO A 23 31.11 38.47 -4.97
C PRO A 23 30.85 37.04 -5.46
N GLU A 24 30.41 36.18 -4.56
CA GLU A 24 29.75 34.93 -4.95
C GLU A 24 28.46 35.24 -5.72
N GLY A 25 27.99 34.26 -6.48
CA GLY A 25 26.74 34.41 -7.21
C GLY A 25 26.36 33.18 -8.01
N GLN A 26 25.57 33.41 -9.06
CA GLN A 26 24.90 32.33 -9.80
C GLN A 26 25.87 31.34 -10.44
N TRP A 27 27.09 31.79 -10.77
CA TRP A 27 28.08 31.01 -11.51
C TRP A 27 29.43 30.90 -10.78
N LEU A 28 29.58 31.49 -9.58
CA LEU A 28 30.81 31.44 -8.78
C LEU A 28 30.47 31.15 -7.31
N ASP A 29 31.12 30.14 -6.75
CA ASP A 29 31.00 29.76 -5.35
C ASP A 29 32.40 29.43 -4.81
N ALA A 30 32.71 29.85 -3.61
CA ALA A 30 33.97 29.61 -2.94
C ALA A 30 33.76 28.75 -1.69
N LYS A 31 34.78 27.96 -1.35
CA LYS A 31 34.85 27.20 -0.11
C LYS A 31 36.24 27.35 0.47
N ALA A 32 36.31 27.68 1.76
CA ALA A 32 37.58 27.84 2.47
C ALA A 32 38.42 26.55 2.49
N VAL A 33 37.75 25.39 2.52
CA VAL A 33 38.38 24.06 2.63
C VAL A 33 37.86 23.13 1.54
N PRO A 34 38.68 22.16 1.07
CA PRO A 34 38.19 21.12 0.16
C PRO A 34 37.18 20.18 0.83
N TYR A 35 36.27 19.61 0.03
CA TYR A 35 35.38 18.55 0.49
C TYR A 35 36.18 17.30 0.88
N GLU A 36 35.91 16.74 2.07
CA GLU A 36 36.51 15.50 2.55
C GLU A 36 35.79 14.28 1.94
N PRO A 37 36.41 13.53 1.00
CA PRO A 37 35.73 12.46 0.27
C PRO A 37 35.28 11.29 1.16
N ARG A 38 35.80 11.18 2.39
CA ARG A 38 35.42 10.16 3.37
C ARG A 38 34.25 10.56 4.25
N GLU A 39 33.88 11.84 4.26
CA GLU A 39 32.77 12.36 5.05
C GLU A 39 31.49 12.38 4.19
N PRO A 40 30.46 11.59 4.52
CA PRO A 40 29.24 11.50 3.71
C PRO A 40 28.57 12.86 3.47
N ARG A 41 28.55 13.72 4.49
CA ARG A 41 27.99 15.07 4.39
C ARG A 41 28.75 15.94 3.40
N ALA A 42 30.08 15.87 3.37
CA ALA A 42 30.89 16.62 2.42
C ALA A 42 30.68 16.12 0.97
N VAL A 43 30.43 14.81 0.78
CA VAL A 43 30.06 14.25 -0.52
C VAL A 43 28.68 14.74 -0.98
N GLU A 44 27.71 14.80 -0.06
CA GLU A 44 26.37 15.36 -0.33
C GLU A 44 26.45 16.84 -0.71
N GLU A 45 27.23 17.65 0.03
CA GLU A 45 27.44 19.06 -0.28
C GLU A 45 28.12 19.26 -1.63
N LEU A 46 29.17 18.51 -1.94
CA LEU A 46 29.82 18.50 -3.26
C LEU A 46 28.82 18.19 -4.39
N ALA A 47 28.02 17.13 -4.23
CA ALA A 47 27.06 16.72 -5.24
C ALA A 47 25.95 17.77 -5.43
N LYS A 48 25.48 18.37 -4.33
CA LYS A 48 24.49 19.46 -4.34
C LYS A 48 25.00 20.67 -5.11
N ASP A 49 26.21 21.15 -4.80
CA ASP A 49 26.77 22.38 -5.37
C ASP A 49 27.07 22.23 -6.87
N VAL A 50 27.66 21.08 -7.27
CA VAL A 50 27.93 20.78 -8.69
C VAL A 50 26.63 20.59 -9.48
N CYS A 51 25.62 19.96 -8.89
CA CYS A 51 24.31 19.77 -9.51
C CYS A 51 23.57 21.11 -9.68
N ALA A 52 23.67 22.00 -8.69
CA ALA A 52 23.11 23.35 -8.78
C ALA A 52 23.69 24.14 -9.95
N PHE A 53 25.01 24.10 -10.16
CA PHE A 53 25.63 24.71 -11.33
C PHE A 53 25.22 24.05 -12.65
N ALA A 54 25.11 22.72 -12.69
CA ALA A 54 24.64 22.01 -13.87
C ALA A 54 23.22 22.43 -14.29
N ASN A 55 22.33 22.66 -13.31
CA ASN A 55 20.97 23.18 -13.52
C ASN A 55 20.94 24.71 -13.77
N GLY A 56 21.95 25.45 -13.30
CA GLY A 56 22.02 26.92 -13.33
C GLY A 56 22.71 27.53 -14.55
N GLY A 57 23.07 26.73 -15.57
CA GLY A 57 23.75 27.21 -16.78
C GLY A 57 25.28 27.08 -16.75
N GLY A 58 25.84 26.38 -15.77
CA GLY A 58 27.27 26.20 -15.55
C GLY A 58 27.84 27.19 -14.52
N GLY A 59 29.08 26.94 -14.10
CA GLY A 59 29.76 27.75 -13.10
C GLY A 59 31.11 27.19 -12.69
N VAL A 60 31.74 27.86 -11.73
CA VAL A 60 33.02 27.46 -11.14
C VAL A 60 32.91 27.46 -9.63
N LEU A 61 33.34 26.36 -9.03
CA LEU A 61 33.50 26.21 -7.59
C LEU A 61 34.99 26.27 -7.24
N VAL A 62 35.39 27.16 -6.35
CA VAL A 62 36.80 27.36 -5.97
C VAL A 62 37.03 26.99 -4.52
N LEU A 63 37.93 26.03 -4.28
CA LEU A 63 38.30 25.53 -2.96
C LEU A 63 39.66 26.10 -2.56
N GLY A 64 39.73 26.65 -1.35
CA GLY A 64 40.90 27.38 -0.85
C GLY A 64 40.74 28.90 -0.92
N ILE A 65 39.52 29.42 -0.99
CA ILE A 65 39.24 30.86 -0.83
C ILE A 65 38.19 31.02 0.26
N GLY A 66 38.52 31.81 1.28
CA GLY A 66 37.58 32.22 2.33
C GLY A 66 36.80 33.45 1.89
N THR A 67 35.55 33.54 2.35
CA THR A 67 34.65 34.66 2.08
C THR A 67 34.45 35.54 3.31
N ARG A 68 34.07 36.80 3.08
CA ARG A 68 33.54 37.72 4.09
C ARG A 68 32.19 38.26 3.64
N VAL A 69 31.29 38.52 4.58
CA VAL A 69 29.97 39.08 4.28
C VAL A 69 30.03 40.61 4.28
N VAL A 70 29.57 41.24 3.20
CA VAL A 70 29.35 42.69 3.11
C VAL A 70 27.97 42.93 2.52
N ASP A 71 27.14 43.71 3.22
CA ASP A 71 25.78 44.06 2.77
C ASP A 71 24.98 42.82 2.31
N ASP A 72 25.04 41.74 3.11
CA ASP A 72 24.42 40.43 2.87
C ASP A 72 24.92 39.68 1.61
N VAL A 73 26.08 40.05 1.07
CA VAL A 73 26.74 39.36 -0.05
C VAL A 73 28.06 38.75 0.41
N GLU A 74 28.30 37.47 0.11
CA GLU A 74 29.61 36.84 0.31
C GLU A 74 30.60 37.32 -0.74
N ILE A 75 31.73 37.89 -0.29
CA ILE A 75 32.82 38.38 -1.13
C ILE A 75 34.06 37.55 -0.86
N LEU A 76 34.73 37.08 -1.91
CA LEU A 76 36.00 36.35 -1.82
C LEU A 76 37.07 37.28 -1.22
N ASP A 77 37.61 36.89 -0.06
CA ASP A 77 38.42 37.78 0.80
C ASP A 77 39.89 37.37 0.85
N GLN A 78 40.15 36.09 1.11
CA GLN A 78 41.51 35.60 1.33
C GLN A 78 41.73 34.20 0.74
N ILE A 79 42.95 33.97 0.23
CA ILE A 79 43.36 32.65 -0.21
C ILE A 79 43.85 31.83 0.99
N ILE A 80 43.29 30.63 1.14
CA ILE A 80 43.67 29.61 2.11
C ILE A 80 44.31 28.47 1.30
N PRO A 81 45.65 28.40 1.23
CA PRO A 81 46.33 27.46 0.35
C PRO A 81 45.95 26.00 0.60
N VAL A 82 45.56 25.30 -0.46
CA VAL A 82 45.20 23.87 -0.39
C VAL A 82 46.42 23.00 -0.72
N HIS A 83 46.72 22.01 0.12
CA HIS A 83 47.81 21.08 -0.15
C HIS A 83 47.42 20.03 -1.20
N ARG A 84 48.27 19.79 -2.22
CA ARG A 84 47.96 18.79 -3.27
C ARG A 84 47.76 17.38 -2.73
N ALA A 85 48.47 17.03 -1.66
CA ALA A 85 48.37 15.71 -1.04
C ALA A 85 47.05 15.48 -0.28
N SER A 86 46.30 16.53 0.04
CA SER A 86 45.02 16.42 0.75
C SER A 86 43.82 16.27 -0.18
N VAL A 87 44.02 16.23 -1.50
CA VAL A 87 42.93 16.17 -2.49
C VAL A 87 43.24 15.16 -3.59
N ASP A 88 42.38 14.15 -3.71
CA ASP A 88 42.35 13.25 -4.87
C ASP A 88 41.31 13.75 -5.89
N ARG A 89 41.79 14.31 -7.01
CA ARG A 89 40.94 14.86 -8.07
C ARG A 89 40.14 13.78 -8.80
N ASP A 90 40.70 12.58 -8.94
CA ASP A 90 40.02 11.48 -9.60
C ASP A 90 38.91 10.92 -8.71
N GLN A 91 39.13 10.91 -7.39
CA GLN A 91 38.10 10.58 -6.42
C GLN A 91 36.93 11.57 -6.48
N ILE A 92 37.20 12.89 -6.50
CA ILE A 92 36.16 13.92 -6.65
C ILE A 92 35.35 13.71 -7.95
N ARG A 93 36.02 13.48 -9.09
CA ARG A 93 35.34 13.20 -10.36
C ARG A 93 34.46 11.95 -10.30
N LYS A 94 34.94 10.89 -9.64
CA LYS A 94 34.15 9.66 -9.44
C LYS A 94 32.92 9.90 -8.56
N LEU A 95 33.07 10.66 -7.48
CA LEU A 95 31.95 11.00 -6.60
C LEU A 95 30.88 11.82 -7.34
N ILE A 96 31.27 12.83 -8.11
CA ILE A 96 30.34 13.61 -8.94
C ILE A 96 29.53 12.71 -9.89
N ARG A 97 30.20 11.76 -10.56
CA ARG A 97 29.52 10.82 -11.47
C ARG A 97 28.61 9.82 -10.76
N ALA A 98 28.94 9.44 -9.53
CA ALA A 98 28.18 8.47 -8.76
C ALA A 98 26.94 9.08 -8.09
N HIS A 99 26.99 10.37 -7.73
CA HIS A 99 25.99 11.01 -6.88
C HIS A 99 25.04 11.98 -7.62
N ILE A 100 25.31 12.31 -8.89
CA ILE A 100 24.46 13.17 -9.72
C ILE A 100 23.90 12.38 -10.91
N THR A 101 22.59 12.46 -11.12
CA THR A 101 21.89 11.75 -12.21
C THR A 101 21.14 12.72 -13.11
N PRO A 102 21.34 12.68 -14.45
CA PRO A 102 22.46 12.04 -15.12
C PRO A 102 23.80 12.69 -14.71
N ALA A 103 24.93 12.02 -14.93
CA ALA A 103 26.23 12.63 -14.61
C ALA A 103 26.50 13.86 -15.51
N PRO A 104 26.83 15.05 -14.95
CA PRO A 104 27.14 16.24 -15.74
C PRO A 104 28.34 16.01 -16.65
N ARG A 105 28.26 16.48 -17.90
CA ARG A 105 29.30 16.28 -18.92
C ARG A 105 30.34 17.39 -18.85
N GLY A 106 31.60 17.03 -19.11
CA GLY A 106 32.69 18.00 -19.25
C GLY A 106 33.16 18.65 -17.94
N VAL A 107 32.70 18.18 -16.78
CA VAL A 107 33.19 18.69 -15.48
C VAL A 107 34.67 18.39 -15.34
N SER A 108 35.45 19.43 -15.04
CA SER A 108 36.89 19.32 -14.80
C SER A 108 37.23 19.72 -13.36
N VAL A 109 38.31 19.14 -12.82
CA VAL A 109 38.80 19.40 -11.46
C VAL A 109 40.28 19.68 -11.61
N GLU A 110 40.69 20.93 -11.44
CA GLU A 110 42.02 21.42 -11.80
C GLU A 110 42.63 22.31 -10.72
N TRP A 111 43.94 22.54 -10.81
CA TRP A 111 44.69 23.40 -9.89
C TRP A 111 44.97 24.77 -10.50
N SER A 112 44.95 25.81 -9.66
CA SER A 112 45.52 27.13 -9.94
C SER A 112 46.55 27.46 -8.85
N ASP A 113 47.80 27.68 -9.26
CA ASP A 113 49.00 27.79 -8.42
C ASP A 113 49.89 28.92 -8.92
N ASP A 114 49.93 30.03 -8.18
CA ASP A 114 50.65 31.25 -8.57
C ASP A 114 52.19 31.15 -8.49
N GLN A 115 52.71 29.96 -8.14
CA GLN A 115 54.13 29.68 -7.89
C GLN A 115 54.77 30.47 -6.75
N GLN A 116 54.00 31.30 -6.04
CA GLN A 116 54.40 32.09 -4.87
C GLN A 116 53.80 31.55 -3.57
N GLY A 117 52.95 30.53 -3.67
CA GLY A 117 52.42 29.76 -2.54
C GLY A 117 50.90 29.83 -2.40
N CYS A 118 50.22 30.65 -3.20
CA CYS A 118 48.76 30.66 -3.27
C CYS A 118 48.29 29.55 -4.22
N ARG A 119 47.65 28.53 -3.63
CA ARG A 119 47.15 27.37 -4.37
C ARG A 119 45.70 27.10 -4.04
N VAL A 120 44.87 27.03 -5.08
CA VAL A 120 43.44 26.68 -4.98
C VAL A 120 43.12 25.52 -5.91
N LEU A 121 42.12 24.72 -5.54
CA LEU A 121 41.51 23.73 -6.44
C LEU A 121 40.24 24.38 -7.02
N TYR A 122 39.95 24.17 -8.29
CA TYR A 122 38.65 24.57 -8.83
C TYR A 122 37.97 23.44 -9.59
N ILE A 123 36.64 23.44 -9.51
CA ILE A 123 35.76 22.54 -10.26
C ILE A 123 35.02 23.39 -11.29
N ASP A 124 35.32 23.19 -12.57
CA ASP A 124 34.65 23.89 -13.67
C ASP A 124 33.50 23.03 -14.17
N VAL A 125 32.28 23.55 -14.05
CA VAL A 125 31.04 22.93 -14.51
C VAL A 125 30.59 23.67 -15.77
N PRO A 126 30.76 23.10 -16.98
CA PRO A 126 30.33 23.77 -18.19
C PRO A 126 28.80 23.80 -18.28
N ALA A 127 28.28 24.72 -19.11
CA ALA A 127 26.86 24.76 -19.43
C ALA A 127 26.41 23.40 -20.00
N GLN A 128 25.34 22.86 -19.42
CA GLN A 128 24.79 21.57 -19.84
C GLN A 128 23.75 21.76 -20.94
N GLN A 129 23.39 20.68 -21.63
CA GLN A 129 22.41 20.72 -22.70
C GLN A 129 21.05 21.18 -22.17
N ALA A 130 20.48 22.21 -22.82
CA ALA A 130 19.14 22.71 -22.51
C ALA A 130 18.10 21.58 -22.50
N GLY A 131 17.23 21.59 -21.48
CA GLY A 131 16.20 20.56 -21.30
C GLY A 131 16.64 19.30 -20.53
N THR A 132 17.89 19.24 -20.05
CA THR A 132 18.34 18.18 -19.15
C THR A 132 18.22 18.66 -17.70
N LEU A 133 17.48 17.91 -16.87
CA LEU A 133 17.39 18.16 -15.43
C LEU A 133 18.36 17.24 -14.68
N PHE A 134 19.19 17.82 -13.81
CA PHE A 134 20.13 17.09 -12.97
C PHE A 134 19.56 16.95 -11.56
N VAL A 135 19.65 15.74 -10.99
CA VAL A 135 19.11 15.41 -9.67
C VAL A 135 20.15 14.74 -8.79
N VAL A 136 19.98 14.90 -7.48
CA VAL A 136 20.72 14.17 -6.44
C VAL A 136 19.74 13.38 -5.57
N ALA A 137 20.23 12.39 -4.81
CA ALA A 137 19.40 11.74 -3.79
C ALA A 137 18.98 12.78 -2.73
N ALA A 138 17.73 12.70 -2.26
CA ALA A 138 17.25 13.62 -1.23
C ALA A 138 18.05 13.42 0.08
N PRO A 139 18.42 14.50 0.80
CA PRO A 139 19.10 14.38 2.09
C PRO A 139 18.20 13.64 3.08
N VAL A 140 18.64 12.47 3.55
CA VAL A 140 18.02 11.77 4.68
C VAL A 140 18.67 12.33 5.94
N GLY A 141 17.89 13.00 6.80
CA GLY A 141 18.39 13.67 8.02
C GLY A 141 19.05 12.77 9.09
N LYS A 142 19.47 11.54 8.76
CA LYS A 142 20.30 10.64 9.58
C LYS A 142 21.36 9.95 8.69
N PRO A 143 22.58 9.70 9.21
CA PRO A 143 23.60 8.96 8.48
C PRO A 143 23.14 7.51 8.24
N GLY A 144 22.87 7.18 6.97
CA GLY A 144 22.37 5.88 6.51
C GLY A 144 22.03 6.00 5.03
N ALA A 145 22.32 4.95 4.26
CA ALA A 145 22.39 4.97 2.80
C ALA A 145 21.26 5.80 2.12
N PRO A 146 21.60 6.60 1.08
CA PRO A 146 20.62 7.44 0.38
C PRO A 146 19.48 6.60 -0.17
N ARG A 147 18.25 7.06 0.07
CA ARG A 147 17.02 6.47 -0.47
C ARG A 147 16.94 6.78 -1.97
N THR A 148 17.17 5.76 -2.79
CA THR A 148 17.14 5.86 -4.27
C THR A 148 15.74 6.17 -4.83
N ASP A 149 14.69 6.09 -4.00
CA ASP A 149 13.30 6.41 -4.34
C ASP A 149 12.94 7.89 -4.14
N THR A 150 13.89 8.71 -3.67
CA THR A 150 13.68 10.15 -3.42
C THR A 150 14.70 11.01 -4.15
N VAL A 151 14.22 11.84 -5.08
CA VAL A 151 15.04 12.78 -5.84
C VAL A 151 14.88 14.21 -5.33
N ALA A 152 15.98 14.95 -5.28
CA ALA A 152 16.00 16.37 -5.02
C ALA A 152 16.67 17.11 -6.19
N VAL A 153 16.14 18.28 -6.52
CA VAL A 153 16.62 19.11 -7.63
C VAL A 153 17.18 20.40 -7.05
N PRO A 154 18.50 20.50 -6.84
CA PRO A 154 19.12 21.74 -6.41
C PRO A 154 19.18 22.71 -7.58
N VAL A 155 18.77 23.95 -7.34
CA VAL A 155 18.81 25.05 -8.31
C VAL A 155 19.59 26.20 -7.70
N ARG A 156 20.52 26.77 -8.47
CA ARG A 156 21.29 27.94 -8.07
C ARG A 156 20.52 29.21 -8.48
N GLU A 157 20.30 30.09 -7.52
CA GLU A 157 19.70 31.42 -7.74
C GLU A 157 20.44 32.44 -6.87
N ALA A 158 21.04 33.45 -7.50
CA ALA A 158 22.01 34.33 -6.87
C ALA A 158 23.15 33.54 -6.17
N ASP A 159 23.48 33.85 -4.92
CA ASP A 159 24.47 33.17 -4.08
C ASP A 159 23.90 31.94 -3.34
N GLY A 160 22.59 31.70 -3.43
CA GLY A 160 21.91 30.60 -2.79
C GLY A 160 21.73 29.35 -3.67
N THR A 161 21.81 28.17 -3.05
CA THR A 161 21.29 26.92 -3.62
C THR A 161 20.00 26.55 -2.90
N HIS A 162 18.87 26.55 -3.61
CA HIS A 162 17.59 26.11 -3.08
C HIS A 162 17.14 24.80 -3.71
N TRP A 163 16.18 24.14 -3.07
CA TRP A 163 15.57 22.92 -3.59
C TRP A 163 14.32 23.28 -4.40
N LEU A 164 14.20 22.78 -5.62
CA LEU A 164 12.96 22.93 -6.39
C LEU A 164 11.78 22.36 -5.58
N ALA A 165 10.68 23.10 -5.49
CA ALA A 165 9.55 22.68 -4.67
C ALA A 165 8.95 21.39 -5.24
N ARG A 166 8.41 20.51 -4.37
CA ARG A 166 7.75 19.26 -4.80
C ARG A 166 6.65 19.50 -5.83
N THR A 167 5.94 20.63 -5.75
CA THR A 167 4.92 21.07 -6.70
C THR A 167 5.50 21.39 -8.07
N GLU A 168 6.69 21.97 -8.14
CA GLU A 168 7.38 22.30 -9.40
C GLU A 168 8.00 21.04 -10.01
N ILE A 169 8.60 20.17 -9.20
CA ILE A 169 9.04 18.83 -9.64
C ILE A 169 7.84 18.10 -10.26
N GLN A 170 6.69 18.10 -9.58
CA GLN A 170 5.46 17.48 -10.09
C GLN A 170 4.96 18.14 -11.37
N ARG A 171 5.02 19.47 -11.49
CA ARG A 171 4.62 20.19 -12.72
C ARG A 171 5.53 19.85 -13.90
N LEU A 172 6.85 19.80 -13.70
CA LEU A 172 7.81 19.41 -14.73
C LEU A 172 7.58 17.96 -15.18
N LEU A 173 7.37 17.05 -14.22
CA LEU A 173 7.01 15.66 -14.51
C LEU A 173 5.68 15.56 -15.26
N SER A 174 4.67 16.32 -14.84
CA SER A 174 3.35 16.35 -15.49
C SER A 174 3.41 16.95 -16.89
N ALA A 175 4.24 17.96 -17.13
CA ALA A 175 4.47 18.53 -18.45
C ALA A 175 5.18 17.54 -19.38
N GLY A 176 6.15 16.80 -18.85
CA GLY A 176 6.75 15.65 -19.54
C GLY A 176 5.70 14.62 -19.92
N VAL A 177 4.91 14.15 -18.94
CA VAL A 177 3.82 13.18 -19.14
C VAL A 177 2.74 13.68 -20.11
N ALA A 178 2.39 14.97 -20.09
CA ALA A 178 1.42 15.53 -21.02
C ALA A 178 1.95 15.57 -22.46
N THR A 179 3.26 15.73 -22.62
CA THR A 179 3.93 15.81 -23.93
C THR A 179 4.25 14.43 -24.50
N SER A 180 4.68 13.48 -23.66
CA SER A 180 5.12 12.14 -24.06
C SER A 180 4.12 11.03 -23.76
N GLY A 181 3.01 11.33 -23.09
CA GLY A 181 2.18 10.33 -22.40
C GLY A 181 2.85 9.84 -21.11
N MET A 182 2.08 9.18 -20.24
CA MET A 182 2.68 8.35 -19.19
C MET A 182 3.50 7.25 -19.87
N PRO A 183 4.77 7.04 -19.48
CA PRO A 183 5.57 5.99 -20.07
C PRO A 183 4.87 4.64 -19.86
N THR A 184 4.52 3.96 -20.96
CA THR A 184 4.15 2.55 -20.89
C THR A 184 5.36 1.74 -20.44
N ALA A 185 5.15 0.56 -19.87
CA ALA A 185 6.25 -0.33 -19.49
C ALA A 185 7.24 -0.55 -20.65
N GLU A 186 6.73 -0.70 -21.88
CA GLU A 186 7.54 -0.80 -23.11
C GLU A 186 8.36 0.46 -23.40
N THR A 187 7.77 1.64 -23.20
CA THR A 187 8.48 2.91 -23.40
C THR A 187 9.58 3.09 -22.37
N LEU A 188 9.31 2.72 -21.11
CA LEU A 188 10.29 2.75 -20.03
C LEU A 188 11.43 1.76 -20.31
N SER A 189 11.11 0.53 -20.75
CA SER A 189 12.11 -0.49 -21.14
C SER A 189 12.91 -0.10 -22.38
N ARG A 190 12.32 0.63 -23.33
CA ARG A 190 13.05 1.18 -24.48
C ARG A 190 13.99 2.31 -24.04
N LEU A 191 13.53 3.25 -23.22
CA LEU A 191 14.34 4.34 -22.67
C LEU A 191 15.47 3.81 -21.77
N LEU A 192 15.22 2.78 -20.98
CA LEU A 192 16.24 2.05 -20.21
C LEU A 192 17.26 1.40 -21.13
N ARG A 193 16.83 0.71 -22.20
CA ARG A 193 17.74 0.13 -23.20
C ARG A 193 18.56 1.19 -23.93
N GLU A 194 17.95 2.32 -24.30
CA GLU A 194 18.64 3.45 -24.93
C GLU A 194 19.63 4.10 -23.95
N ALA A 195 19.26 4.31 -22.68
CA ALA A 195 20.14 4.85 -21.65
C ALA A 195 21.33 3.92 -21.34
N VAL A 196 21.09 2.60 -21.32
CA VAL A 196 22.12 1.57 -21.15
C VAL A 196 23.04 1.48 -22.38
N ALA A 197 22.50 1.65 -23.60
CA ALA A 197 23.27 1.62 -24.85
C ALA A 197 24.21 2.84 -25.03
N HIS A 198 23.94 3.96 -24.37
CA HIS A 198 24.81 5.15 -24.38
C HIS A 198 25.86 5.15 -23.26
N SER A 199 25.97 4.07 -22.49
CA SER A 199 27.01 3.89 -21.47
C SER A 199 28.28 3.30 -22.13
N PRO A 200 29.47 3.92 -22.01
CA PRO A 200 30.66 3.57 -22.80
C PRO A 200 31.37 2.26 -22.37
N SER A 201 30.68 1.37 -21.66
CA SER A 201 31.19 0.09 -21.18
C SER A 201 30.19 -1.00 -21.57
N GLY A 202 30.47 -1.79 -22.61
CA GLY A 202 29.66 -2.98 -22.89
C GLY A 202 29.64 -3.90 -21.66
N PRO A 203 28.48 -4.37 -21.19
CA PRO A 203 28.44 -5.14 -19.95
C PRO A 203 28.97 -6.55 -20.17
N ALA A 204 29.83 -7.01 -19.26
CA ALA A 204 30.00 -8.43 -19.04
C ALA A 204 28.60 -9.04 -18.79
N ALA A 205 28.31 -10.18 -19.40
CA ALA A 205 27.00 -10.83 -19.26
C ALA A 205 26.69 -11.06 -17.78
N VAL A 206 25.59 -10.47 -17.31
CA VAL A 206 25.17 -10.57 -15.91
C VAL A 206 24.83 -12.03 -15.59
N ARG A 207 25.34 -12.55 -14.48
CA ARG A 207 25.11 -13.95 -14.07
C ARG A 207 23.86 -14.08 -13.21
N VAL A 208 23.28 -15.27 -13.20
CA VAL A 208 22.17 -15.60 -12.29
C VAL A 208 22.65 -15.44 -10.85
N GLY A 209 21.90 -14.69 -10.04
CA GLY A 209 22.21 -14.38 -8.64
C GLY A 209 23.29 -13.31 -8.42
N GLN A 210 23.91 -12.77 -9.48
CA GLN A 210 24.86 -11.66 -9.37
C GLN A 210 24.19 -10.46 -8.69
N GLY A 211 24.81 -9.89 -7.65
CA GLY A 211 24.23 -8.83 -6.81
C GLY A 211 23.80 -9.31 -5.42
N LEU A 212 23.55 -10.62 -5.26
CA LEU A 212 23.19 -11.25 -3.98
C LEU A 212 24.06 -12.49 -3.69
N PRO A 213 25.31 -12.33 -3.20
CA PRO A 213 26.22 -13.47 -2.98
C PRO A 213 25.65 -14.58 -2.09
N ALA A 214 24.82 -14.22 -1.10
CA ALA A 214 24.19 -15.19 -0.19
C ALA A 214 23.11 -16.06 -0.87
N TRP A 215 22.53 -15.57 -1.98
CA TRP A 215 21.44 -16.23 -2.72
C TRP A 215 21.90 -16.80 -4.06
N GLU A 216 23.14 -16.52 -4.47
CA GLU A 216 23.63 -16.84 -5.81
C GLU A 216 23.54 -18.34 -6.13
N ARG A 217 23.84 -19.20 -5.16
CA ARG A 217 23.72 -20.66 -5.32
C ARG A 217 22.28 -21.09 -5.53
N GLU A 218 21.38 -20.67 -4.65
CA GLU A 218 19.96 -21.06 -4.67
C GLU A 218 19.26 -20.55 -5.94
N MET A 219 19.56 -19.31 -6.36
CA MET A 219 19.02 -18.76 -7.60
C MET A 219 19.53 -19.50 -8.84
N ARG A 220 20.79 -19.94 -8.83
CA ARG A 220 21.36 -20.73 -9.93
C ARG A 220 20.71 -22.11 -10.02
N GLU A 221 20.59 -22.81 -8.90
CA GLU A 221 19.91 -24.11 -8.83
C GLU A 221 18.45 -23.99 -9.32
N ALA A 222 17.74 -22.94 -8.89
CA ALA A 222 16.38 -22.65 -9.36
C ALA A 222 16.31 -22.37 -10.87
N TYR A 223 17.25 -21.58 -11.41
CA TYR A 223 17.31 -21.28 -12.84
C TYR A 223 17.58 -22.54 -13.67
N GLU A 224 18.47 -23.41 -13.21
CA GLU A 224 18.79 -24.68 -13.87
C GLU A 224 17.59 -25.65 -13.85
N GLU A 225 16.88 -25.75 -12.71
CA GLU A 225 15.66 -26.56 -12.58
C GLU A 225 14.56 -26.09 -13.55
N LEU A 226 14.46 -24.77 -13.76
CA LEU A 226 13.41 -24.14 -14.57
C LEU A 226 13.83 -23.85 -16.02
N ALA A 227 15.07 -24.15 -16.42
CA ALA A 227 15.61 -23.82 -17.74
C ALA A 227 14.79 -24.41 -18.90
N GLY A 228 14.14 -25.56 -18.69
CA GLY A 228 13.24 -26.21 -19.65
C GLY A 228 12.03 -25.37 -20.07
N ALA A 229 11.71 -24.29 -19.33
CA ALA A 229 10.63 -23.36 -19.67
C ALA A 229 10.97 -22.38 -20.79
N GLY A 230 12.20 -22.38 -21.30
CA GLY A 230 12.66 -21.40 -22.29
C GLY A 230 12.98 -20.04 -21.65
N LEU A 231 13.68 -20.05 -20.52
CA LEU A 231 14.14 -18.83 -19.85
C LEU A 231 15.26 -18.16 -20.66
N GLY A 232 15.23 -16.83 -20.78
CA GLY A 232 16.34 -16.07 -21.37
C GLY A 232 17.49 -15.83 -20.39
N ALA A 233 18.46 -15.02 -20.82
CA ALA A 233 19.60 -14.60 -20.00
C ALA A 233 19.20 -13.49 -19.00
N PRO A 234 19.90 -13.34 -17.85
CA PRO A 234 19.66 -12.23 -16.94
C PRO A 234 19.84 -10.86 -17.59
N VAL A 235 18.90 -9.95 -17.33
CA VAL A 235 18.93 -8.57 -17.88
C VAL A 235 19.57 -7.60 -16.88
N GLY A 236 19.57 -7.94 -15.60
CA GLY A 236 20.11 -7.12 -14.52
C GLY A 236 20.56 -7.97 -13.33
N GLU A 237 21.18 -7.30 -12.36
CA GLU A 237 21.58 -7.92 -11.11
C GLU A 237 20.35 -8.38 -10.31
N ALA A 238 20.49 -9.50 -9.62
CA ALA A 238 19.53 -9.95 -8.63
C ALA A 238 19.43 -8.93 -7.50
N TYR A 239 18.23 -8.69 -7.01
CA TYR A 239 17.95 -7.75 -5.95
C TYR A 239 17.04 -8.38 -4.89
N ARG A 240 17.21 -7.92 -3.66
CA ARG A 240 16.44 -8.41 -2.53
C ARG A 240 15.17 -7.59 -2.39
N HIS A 241 14.07 -8.29 -2.17
CA HIS A 241 12.80 -7.69 -1.85
C HIS A 241 12.22 -8.41 -0.62
N GLY A 242 12.23 -7.75 0.54
CA GLY A 242 11.87 -8.40 1.81
C GLY A 242 12.65 -9.70 2.06
N ALA A 243 11.93 -10.82 2.14
CA ALA A 243 12.50 -12.16 2.30
C ALA A 243 12.85 -12.85 0.98
N ALA A 244 12.46 -12.30 -0.17
CA ALA A 244 12.66 -12.90 -1.48
C ALA A 244 13.90 -12.34 -2.20
N ALA A 245 14.53 -13.19 -3.01
CA ALA A 245 15.50 -12.81 -4.02
C ALA A 245 14.84 -12.85 -5.40
N LEU A 246 14.98 -11.74 -6.16
CA LEU A 246 14.34 -11.54 -7.45
C LEU A 246 15.39 -11.25 -8.52
N GLN A 247 15.18 -11.73 -9.73
CA GLN A 247 15.99 -11.34 -10.89
C GLN A 247 15.19 -11.36 -12.19
N ASP A 248 15.32 -10.28 -12.96
CA ASP A 248 14.72 -10.16 -14.28
C ASP A 248 15.53 -10.94 -15.33
N LEU A 249 14.82 -11.74 -16.11
CA LEU A 249 15.34 -12.54 -17.20
C LEU A 249 14.74 -12.05 -18.53
N GLY A 250 15.57 -12.01 -19.55
CA GLY A 250 15.17 -11.60 -20.88
C GLY A 250 14.28 -12.66 -21.54
N PRO A 251 13.69 -12.33 -22.69
CA PRO A 251 13.05 -13.35 -23.51
C PRO A 251 14.11 -14.30 -24.09
N ALA A 252 13.77 -15.57 -24.29
CA ALA A 252 14.66 -16.52 -24.97
C ALA A 252 14.69 -16.30 -26.49
N ARG A 253 13.63 -15.71 -27.06
CA ARG A 253 13.52 -15.36 -28.47
C ARG A 253 12.98 -13.96 -28.66
N ASP A 254 13.40 -13.29 -29.73
CA ASP A 254 12.89 -11.96 -30.08
C ASP A 254 11.37 -11.99 -30.27
N GLY A 255 10.67 -11.05 -29.64
CA GLY A 255 9.20 -10.95 -29.67
C GLY A 255 8.47 -11.70 -28.53
N GLU A 256 9.17 -12.49 -27.73
CA GLU A 256 8.60 -13.09 -26.52
C GLU A 256 8.70 -12.15 -25.31
N ALA A 257 7.92 -12.43 -24.26
CA ALA A 257 8.02 -11.73 -23.00
C ALA A 257 9.19 -12.26 -22.16
N GLY A 258 9.83 -11.38 -21.38
CA GLY A 258 10.80 -11.78 -20.36
C GLY A 258 10.15 -12.51 -19.18
N TRP A 259 10.97 -12.86 -18.20
CA TRP A 259 10.57 -13.58 -17.00
C TRP A 259 11.12 -12.93 -15.75
N VAL A 260 10.54 -13.24 -14.60
CA VAL A 260 11.09 -12.89 -13.29
C VAL A 260 11.28 -14.19 -12.51
N LEU A 261 12.53 -14.45 -12.12
CA LEU A 261 12.87 -15.53 -11.18
C LEU A 261 12.64 -15.02 -9.76
N CYS A 262 11.84 -15.76 -8.99
CA CYS A 262 11.52 -15.47 -7.60
C CYS A 262 11.92 -16.66 -6.72
N VAL A 263 12.80 -16.40 -5.76
CA VAL A 263 13.18 -17.36 -4.71
C VAL A 263 12.76 -16.78 -3.37
N ALA A 264 11.74 -17.37 -2.74
CA ALA A 264 11.12 -16.86 -1.51
C ALA A 264 10.89 -18.00 -0.50
N PRO A 265 11.92 -18.40 0.28
CA PRO A 265 11.80 -19.46 1.29
C PRO A 265 10.69 -19.14 2.31
N PRO A 266 9.95 -20.16 2.79
CA PRO A 266 10.16 -21.59 2.57
C PRO A 266 9.55 -22.13 1.26
N HIS A 267 9.02 -21.28 0.39
CA HIS A 267 8.36 -21.73 -0.82
C HIS A 267 9.38 -22.16 -1.91
N PRO A 268 9.02 -23.15 -2.73
CA PRO A 268 9.83 -23.52 -3.89
C PRO A 268 10.01 -22.34 -4.86
N PRO A 269 11.10 -22.29 -5.63
CA PRO A 269 11.33 -21.24 -6.61
C PRO A 269 10.23 -21.16 -7.67
N VAL A 270 9.91 -19.94 -8.10
CA VAL A 270 8.91 -19.68 -9.14
C VAL A 270 9.49 -18.76 -10.21
N VAL A 271 9.25 -19.08 -11.48
CA VAL A 271 9.46 -18.14 -12.59
C VAL A 271 8.12 -17.68 -13.13
N VAL A 272 7.96 -16.36 -13.27
CA VAL A 272 6.72 -15.74 -13.73
C VAL A 272 7.00 -14.94 -14.98
N VAL A 273 6.21 -15.15 -16.03
CA VAL A 273 6.33 -14.33 -17.25
C VAL A 273 6.01 -12.86 -16.95
N ALA A 274 6.76 -11.93 -17.52
CA ALA A 274 6.75 -10.52 -17.14
C ALA A 274 5.34 -9.87 -17.13
N PRO A 275 4.41 -10.14 -18.07
CA PRO A 275 3.05 -9.59 -18.00
C PRO A 275 2.25 -10.06 -16.78
N VAL A 276 2.43 -11.32 -16.36
CA VAL A 276 1.77 -11.84 -15.15
C VAL A 276 2.43 -11.29 -13.90
N TRP A 277 3.77 -11.16 -13.89
CA TRP A 277 4.48 -10.48 -12.80
C TRP A 277 4.02 -9.03 -12.63
N GLN A 278 3.86 -8.30 -13.73
CA GLN A 278 3.33 -6.95 -13.70
C GLN A 278 1.88 -6.90 -13.20
N ALA A 279 1.08 -7.93 -13.45
CA ALA A 279 -0.26 -8.04 -12.87
C ALA A 279 -0.21 -8.24 -11.34
N ILE A 280 0.72 -9.06 -10.83
CA ILE A 280 0.97 -9.22 -9.39
C ILE A 280 1.33 -7.88 -8.75
N VAL A 281 2.34 -7.20 -9.31
CA VAL A 281 2.78 -5.89 -8.83
C VAL A 281 1.66 -4.87 -8.90
N THR A 282 0.87 -4.85 -9.98
CA THR A 282 -0.25 -3.91 -10.13
C THR A 282 -1.37 -4.16 -9.12
N ALA A 283 -1.67 -5.43 -8.82
CA ALA A 283 -2.72 -5.78 -7.87
C ALA A 283 -2.36 -5.40 -6.42
N GLY A 284 -1.08 -5.46 -6.05
CA GLY A 284 -0.60 -5.05 -4.73
C GLY A 284 -0.48 -3.53 -4.52
N ARG A 285 -0.67 -2.71 -5.56
CA ARG A 285 -0.59 -1.24 -5.43
C ARG A 285 -1.83 -0.70 -4.75
N SER A 286 -1.76 -0.51 -3.43
CA SER A 286 -2.89 -0.05 -2.63
C SER A 286 -2.95 1.44 -2.36
N ASN A 287 -1.86 2.20 -2.58
CA ASN A 287 -1.79 3.66 -2.46
C ASN A 287 -0.49 4.20 -3.08
N VAL A 288 -0.38 5.52 -3.28
CA VAL A 288 0.84 6.18 -3.76
C VAL A 288 2.01 5.94 -2.78
N GLY A 289 3.03 5.19 -3.20
CA GLY A 289 4.28 4.97 -2.45
C GLY A 289 4.35 3.71 -1.60
N GLY A 290 3.30 2.87 -1.58
CA GLY A 290 3.34 1.57 -0.92
C GLY A 290 4.11 0.52 -1.74
N ASP A 291 4.83 -0.37 -1.06
CA ASP A 291 5.49 -1.51 -1.68
C ASP A 291 4.44 -2.60 -2.02
N PRO A 292 4.21 -2.88 -3.31
CA PRO A 292 3.14 -3.79 -3.73
C PRO A 292 3.40 -5.25 -3.37
N LEU A 293 4.67 -5.70 -3.37
CA LEU A 293 5.01 -7.10 -3.06
C LEU A 293 5.04 -7.32 -1.55
N ALA A 294 5.40 -6.30 -0.76
CA ALA A 294 5.20 -6.36 0.70
C ALA A 294 3.71 -6.40 1.08
N ALA A 295 2.82 -5.82 0.25
CA ALA A 295 1.38 -5.92 0.43
C ALA A 295 0.84 -7.30 0.05
N ILE A 296 0.97 -7.68 -1.23
CA ILE A 296 0.28 -8.85 -1.81
C ILE A 296 1.04 -10.17 -1.65
N GLY A 297 2.35 -10.11 -1.43
CA GLY A 297 3.22 -11.28 -1.33
C GLY A 297 3.86 -11.71 -2.66
N TYR A 298 4.40 -12.92 -2.65
CA TYR A 298 5.14 -13.55 -3.75
C TYR A 298 4.35 -14.72 -4.32
N PRO A 299 4.53 -15.05 -5.61
CA PRO A 299 3.93 -16.24 -6.22
C PRO A 299 4.40 -17.51 -5.54
N VAL A 300 3.46 -18.39 -5.23
CA VAL A 300 3.74 -19.70 -4.62
C VAL A 300 3.10 -20.82 -5.46
N PRO A 301 3.73 -22.01 -5.53
CA PRO A 301 3.14 -23.13 -6.24
C PRO A 301 1.76 -23.50 -5.70
N PRO A 302 0.80 -23.88 -6.56
CA PRO A 302 -0.52 -24.28 -6.12
C PRO A 302 -0.43 -25.52 -5.21
N GLY A 303 -1.00 -25.43 -4.01
CA GLY A 303 -1.01 -26.53 -3.03
C GLY A 303 0.31 -26.78 -2.31
N ALA A 304 1.19 -25.78 -2.21
CA ALA A 304 2.47 -25.90 -1.50
C ALA A 304 2.29 -26.26 0.00
N GLY A 305 2.34 -27.56 0.29
CA GLY A 305 2.89 -28.10 1.53
C GLY A 305 4.40 -28.28 1.42
N GLU A 306 5.07 -28.63 2.52
CA GLU A 306 6.51 -28.92 2.57
C GLU A 306 6.89 -29.97 1.51
N GLY A 307 7.60 -29.58 0.45
CA GLY A 307 8.09 -30.48 -0.61
C GLY A 307 7.66 -30.17 -2.06
N GLY A 308 7.11 -29.00 -2.35
CA GLY A 308 6.76 -28.61 -3.74
C GLY A 308 7.98 -28.48 -4.67
N ARG A 309 7.77 -28.76 -5.97
CA ARG A 309 8.77 -28.53 -7.04
C ARG A 309 8.77 -27.08 -7.51
N ALA A 310 9.84 -26.64 -8.16
CA ALA A 310 9.86 -25.33 -8.80
C ALA A 310 8.71 -25.19 -9.83
N TRP A 311 8.19 -23.97 -9.97
CA TRP A 311 6.96 -23.72 -10.71
C TRP A 311 7.12 -22.62 -11.78
N VAL A 312 6.43 -22.81 -12.91
CA VAL A 312 6.41 -21.88 -14.03
C VAL A 312 5.01 -21.28 -14.16
N VAL A 313 4.92 -19.96 -14.13
CA VAL A 313 3.69 -19.21 -14.38
C VAL A 313 3.75 -18.61 -15.78
N ALA A 314 3.11 -19.30 -16.73
CA ALA A 314 3.05 -18.92 -18.14
C ALA A 314 2.02 -17.81 -18.43
N ALA A 315 2.03 -17.29 -19.66
CA ALA A 315 1.19 -16.15 -20.06
C ALA A 315 -0.32 -16.46 -20.15
N ASP A 316 -0.66 -17.75 -20.30
CA ASP A 316 -2.03 -18.28 -20.30
C ASP A 316 -2.53 -18.61 -18.89
N ALA A 317 -1.73 -18.37 -17.85
CA ALA A 317 -2.16 -18.55 -16.47
C ALA A 317 -3.44 -17.74 -16.22
N VAL A 318 -4.44 -18.43 -15.66
CA VAL A 318 -5.70 -17.83 -15.22
C VAL A 318 -5.72 -17.60 -13.71
N ARG A 319 -4.74 -18.17 -12.99
CA ARG A 319 -4.63 -18.07 -11.54
C ARG A 319 -3.18 -18.12 -11.09
N VAL A 320 -2.85 -17.33 -10.08
CA VAL A 320 -1.57 -17.36 -9.37
C VAL A 320 -1.81 -17.29 -7.88
N ASP A 321 -1.39 -18.30 -7.12
CA ASP A 321 -1.46 -18.26 -5.66
C ASP A 321 -0.31 -17.38 -5.12
N LEU A 322 -0.56 -16.61 -4.06
CA LEU A 322 0.35 -15.62 -3.50
C LEU A 322 0.43 -15.77 -1.98
N ASP A 323 1.61 -15.58 -1.40
CA ASP A 323 1.80 -15.61 0.05
C ASP A 323 2.99 -14.75 0.53
N GLY A 324 3.11 -14.54 1.84
CA GLY A 324 4.23 -13.81 2.47
C GLY A 324 4.10 -12.29 2.49
N GLY A 325 3.01 -11.73 1.96
CA GLY A 325 2.65 -10.32 2.08
C GLY A 325 1.86 -10.02 3.35
N THR A 326 1.74 -8.73 3.70
CA THR A 326 0.89 -8.27 4.81
C THR A 326 -0.60 -8.53 4.60
N TRP A 327 -1.04 -8.72 3.36
CA TRP A 327 -2.39 -9.18 3.04
C TRP A 327 -2.57 -10.67 3.37
N GLY A 328 -1.47 -11.39 3.55
CA GLY A 328 -1.33 -12.85 3.69
C GLY A 328 -1.81 -13.63 2.47
N ALA A 329 -1.92 -14.95 2.63
CA ALA A 329 -2.26 -15.87 1.54
C ALA A 329 -3.50 -15.46 0.72
N GLY A 330 -3.35 -15.43 -0.59
CA GLY A 330 -4.42 -15.11 -1.53
C GLY A 330 -4.13 -15.66 -2.91
N ARG A 331 -4.90 -15.22 -3.89
CA ARG A 331 -4.69 -15.60 -5.28
C ARG A 331 -5.08 -14.48 -6.21
N LEU A 332 -4.31 -14.32 -7.28
CA LEU A 332 -4.73 -13.57 -8.44
C LEU A 332 -5.55 -14.47 -9.35
N VAL A 333 -6.72 -14.00 -9.78
CA VAL A 333 -7.59 -14.68 -10.73
C VAL A 333 -7.81 -13.76 -11.92
N ARG A 334 -7.68 -14.31 -13.13
CA ARG A 334 -7.90 -13.58 -14.38
C ARG A 334 -9.37 -13.68 -14.77
N SER A 335 -10.09 -12.56 -14.68
CA SER A 335 -11.40 -12.38 -15.28
C SER A 335 -11.27 -12.22 -16.80
N GLN A 336 -12.24 -12.74 -17.55
CA GLN A 336 -12.30 -12.54 -19.01
C GLN A 336 -12.58 -11.07 -19.37
N THR A 337 -13.24 -10.33 -18.48
CA THR A 337 -13.70 -8.95 -18.71
C THR A 337 -12.88 -7.91 -17.96
N ASP A 338 -12.38 -8.25 -16.77
CA ASP A 338 -11.87 -7.26 -15.80
C ASP A 338 -10.37 -7.38 -15.51
N GLY A 339 -9.67 -8.24 -16.27
CA GLY A 339 -8.25 -8.50 -16.06
C GLY A 339 -7.98 -9.27 -14.76
N TRP A 340 -6.83 -9.01 -14.14
CA TRP A 340 -6.40 -9.71 -12.93
C TRP A 340 -6.98 -9.06 -11.67
N ARG A 341 -7.60 -9.88 -10.82
CA ARG A 341 -8.11 -9.47 -9.50
C ARG A 341 -7.50 -10.33 -8.40
N TRP A 342 -7.21 -9.73 -7.25
CA TRP A 342 -6.77 -10.48 -6.08
C TRP A 342 -7.98 -10.93 -5.25
N GLU A 343 -7.99 -12.20 -4.86
CA GLU A 343 -8.98 -12.83 -3.99
C GLU A 343 -8.25 -13.37 -2.74
N PRO A 344 -8.69 -13.03 -1.52
CA PRO A 344 -8.09 -13.55 -0.30
C PRO A 344 -8.34 -15.06 -0.15
N ALA A 345 -7.37 -15.79 0.39
CA ALA A 345 -7.65 -17.12 0.93
C ALA A 345 -8.47 -16.99 2.21
N VAL A 346 -9.51 -17.82 2.34
CA VAL A 346 -10.40 -17.82 3.52
C VAL A 346 -9.60 -18.06 4.79
N ARG A 347 -9.64 -17.08 5.69
CA ARG A 347 -8.98 -17.12 7.01
C ARG A 347 -9.95 -16.66 8.10
N PHE A 348 -9.79 -17.24 9.29
CA PHE A 348 -10.57 -16.91 10.48
C PHE A 348 -9.64 -16.34 11.54
N SER A 349 -10.07 -15.28 12.22
CA SER A 349 -9.39 -14.65 13.34
C SER A 349 -10.40 -14.29 14.42
N LEU A 350 -9.94 -14.20 15.66
CA LEU A 350 -10.71 -13.66 16.78
C LEU A 350 -10.42 -12.18 17.02
N GLU A 351 -9.48 -11.61 16.27
CA GLU A 351 -9.16 -10.18 16.32
C GLU A 351 -10.29 -9.39 15.69
N GLN A 352 -10.88 -8.49 16.47
CA GLN A 352 -11.93 -7.58 16.02
C GLN A 352 -11.32 -6.41 15.27
N THR A 353 -12.01 -5.98 14.21
CA THR A 353 -11.60 -4.79 13.47
C THR A 353 -11.83 -3.54 14.31
N ARG A 354 -11.10 -2.45 14.03
CA ARG A 354 -11.36 -1.17 14.68
C ARG A 354 -12.83 -0.78 14.52
N SER A 355 -13.41 -0.93 13.33
CA SER A 355 -14.80 -0.52 13.03
C SER A 355 -15.85 -1.28 13.86
N ALA A 356 -15.53 -2.45 14.41
CA ALA A 356 -16.41 -3.25 15.26
C ALA A 356 -16.82 -2.61 16.59
N GLN A 357 -15.93 -1.81 17.17
CA GLN A 357 -16.10 -1.22 18.50
C GLN A 357 -16.85 0.11 18.48
N TRP A 358 -16.85 0.82 17.35
CA TRP A 358 -17.29 2.22 17.28
C TRP A 358 -18.62 2.41 16.55
N TRP A 359 -19.28 1.30 16.15
CA TRP A 359 -20.49 1.34 15.33
C TRP A 359 -21.74 0.84 16.05
N THR A 360 -22.77 1.70 16.02
CA THR A 360 -24.14 1.55 16.58
C THR A 360 -24.27 1.38 18.10
N SER A 361 -23.47 2.12 18.87
CA SER A 361 -23.77 2.34 20.29
C SER A 361 -25.18 2.92 20.42
N GLN A 362 -26.12 2.12 20.92
CA GLN A 362 -27.45 2.57 21.29
C GLN A 362 -27.49 2.82 22.79
N VAL A 363 -28.27 3.82 23.20
CA VAL A 363 -28.54 4.11 24.60
C VAL A 363 -30.05 4.08 24.81
N PRO A 364 -30.58 3.15 25.61
CA PRO A 364 -29.86 2.03 26.26
C PRO A 364 -29.36 0.99 25.24
N PRO A 365 -28.34 0.17 25.56
CA PRO A 365 -27.92 -0.93 24.70
C PRO A 365 -29.03 -2.00 24.58
N PRO A 366 -29.08 -2.76 23.49
CA PRO A 366 -30.01 -3.89 23.33
C PRO A 366 -29.66 -5.02 24.30
N GLN A 367 -30.62 -5.92 24.56
CA GLN A 367 -30.36 -7.11 25.38
C GLN A 367 -29.50 -8.14 24.63
N LEU A 368 -29.80 -8.41 23.36
CA LEU A 368 -29.00 -9.26 22.47
C LEU A 368 -28.77 -8.52 21.14
N ARG A 369 -27.54 -8.60 20.62
CA ARG A 369 -27.18 -8.16 19.27
C ARG A 369 -26.61 -9.32 18.47
N LEU A 370 -27.12 -9.51 17.27
CA LEU A 370 -26.52 -10.34 16.22
C LEU A 370 -26.06 -9.40 15.10
N ARG A 371 -24.78 -9.42 14.77
CA ARG A 371 -24.14 -8.46 13.87
C ARG A 371 -23.35 -9.15 12.77
N ALA A 372 -23.47 -8.62 11.56
CA ALA A 372 -22.48 -8.79 10.51
C ALA A 372 -21.94 -7.41 10.09
N LEU A 373 -20.62 -7.22 10.18
CA LEU A 373 -19.92 -6.01 9.77
C LEU A 373 -18.91 -6.36 8.69
N VAL A 374 -18.98 -5.70 7.54
CA VAL A 374 -18.08 -5.93 6.40
C VAL A 374 -17.24 -4.69 6.19
N THR A 375 -15.92 -4.87 6.12
CA THR A 375 -14.95 -3.82 5.80
C THR A 375 -14.41 -4.07 4.39
N LEU A 376 -14.59 -3.09 3.52
CA LEU A 376 -14.26 -3.12 2.09
C LEU A 376 -13.20 -2.05 1.80
N PRO A 377 -11.91 -2.37 1.97
CA PRO A 377 -10.81 -1.45 1.73
C PRO A 377 -10.52 -1.38 0.23
N TRP A 378 -11.11 -0.44 -0.50
CA TRP A 378 -10.80 -0.21 -1.91
C TRP A 378 -9.71 0.84 -2.13
N THR A 379 -9.05 0.73 -3.27
CA THR A 379 -8.26 1.81 -3.87
C THR A 379 -9.19 2.83 -4.56
N ASP A 380 -8.70 4.05 -4.78
CA ASP A 380 -9.38 5.10 -5.54
C ASP A 380 -10.80 5.43 -5.02
N THR A 381 -10.91 5.65 -3.72
CA THR A 381 -12.15 5.98 -3.01
C THR A 381 -12.61 7.47 -3.00
N PRO A 382 -11.85 8.51 -3.41
CA PRO A 382 -12.23 9.91 -3.16
C PRO A 382 -13.42 10.41 -4.00
N ALA A 383 -14.01 9.57 -4.85
CA ALA A 383 -15.17 9.90 -5.68
C ALA A 383 -16.43 9.08 -5.35
N LEU A 384 -16.44 8.32 -4.24
CA LEU A 384 -17.62 7.54 -3.87
C LEU A 384 -18.70 8.44 -3.26
N GLU A 385 -19.91 8.36 -3.81
CA GLU A 385 -21.11 9.03 -3.28
C GLU A 385 -22.34 8.11 -3.30
N ILE A 386 -23.20 8.26 -2.28
CA ILE A 386 -24.52 7.64 -2.22
C ILE A 386 -25.52 8.61 -2.86
N THR A 387 -25.72 8.47 -4.17
CA THR A 387 -26.66 9.31 -4.92
C THR A 387 -28.10 9.10 -4.46
N ARG A 388 -28.97 10.09 -4.74
CA ARG A 388 -30.40 9.99 -4.45
C ARG A 388 -31.06 8.77 -5.09
N THR A 389 -30.73 8.46 -6.35
CA THR A 389 -31.29 7.30 -7.07
C THR A 389 -30.90 6.01 -6.37
N ARG A 390 -29.60 5.84 -6.05
CA ARG A 390 -29.10 4.64 -5.36
C ARG A 390 -29.70 4.47 -3.97
N ARG A 391 -29.95 5.57 -3.28
CA ARG A 391 -30.65 5.58 -1.99
C ARG A 391 -32.10 5.11 -2.12
N GLN A 392 -32.83 5.61 -3.12
CA GLN A 392 -34.19 5.17 -3.40
C GLN A 392 -34.25 3.70 -3.80
N ASP A 393 -33.28 3.23 -4.59
CA ASP A 393 -33.16 1.81 -4.92
C ASP A 393 -32.97 0.99 -3.64
N LEU A 394 -32.05 1.38 -2.75
CA LEU A 394 -31.85 0.68 -1.47
C LEU A 394 -33.15 0.64 -0.64
N GLU A 395 -33.85 1.76 -0.51
CA GLU A 395 -35.12 1.86 0.23
C GLU A 395 -36.19 0.90 -0.30
N GLN A 396 -36.25 0.69 -1.62
CA GLN A 396 -37.17 -0.26 -2.26
C GLN A 396 -36.79 -1.72 -2.00
N HIS A 397 -35.50 -2.03 -1.91
CA HIS A 397 -35.01 -3.40 -1.73
C HIS A 397 -35.00 -3.85 -0.26
N LEU A 398 -34.85 -2.92 0.70
CA LEU A 398 -34.76 -3.25 2.13
C LEU A 398 -35.93 -4.12 2.66
N PRO A 399 -37.22 -3.81 2.36
CA PRO A 399 -38.35 -4.65 2.78
C PRO A 399 -38.34 -6.08 2.22
N HIS A 400 -37.66 -6.29 1.09
CA HIS A 400 -37.57 -7.57 0.39
C HIS A 400 -36.22 -8.26 0.58
N SER A 401 -35.37 -7.72 1.46
CA SER A 401 -34.06 -8.28 1.76
C SER A 401 -34.16 -9.60 2.52
N ALA A 402 -33.12 -10.44 2.39
CA ALA A 402 -33.03 -11.70 3.12
C ALA A 402 -33.08 -11.48 4.66
N LEU A 403 -32.51 -10.37 5.16
CA LEU A 403 -32.56 -10.01 6.57
C LEU A 403 -33.99 -9.68 7.04
N ALA A 404 -34.77 -8.94 6.25
CA ALA A 404 -36.17 -8.67 6.55
C ALA A 404 -36.98 -9.98 6.60
N GLY A 405 -36.68 -10.91 5.69
CA GLY A 405 -37.21 -12.27 5.70
C GLY A 405 -36.84 -13.03 6.98
N ALA A 406 -35.57 -13.01 7.38
CA ALA A 406 -35.08 -13.69 8.57
C ALA A 406 -35.78 -13.21 9.86
N VAL A 407 -35.90 -11.89 10.05
CA VAL A 407 -36.59 -11.32 11.22
C VAL A 407 -38.08 -11.64 11.22
N THR A 408 -38.71 -11.67 10.04
CA THR A 408 -40.11 -12.11 9.90
C THR A 408 -40.26 -13.59 10.27
N LEU A 409 -39.35 -14.44 9.80
CA LEU A 409 -39.33 -15.88 10.11
C LEU A 409 -39.12 -16.15 11.60
N LEU A 410 -38.27 -15.37 12.30
CA LEU A 410 -38.11 -15.48 13.75
C LEU A 410 -39.44 -15.31 14.49
N SER A 411 -40.25 -14.34 14.05
CA SER A 411 -41.58 -14.09 14.63
C SER A 411 -42.56 -15.20 14.29
N GLN A 412 -42.56 -15.69 13.04
CA GLN A 412 -43.41 -16.79 12.59
C GLN A 412 -43.13 -18.11 13.30
N ARG A 413 -41.84 -18.46 13.49
CA ARG A 413 -41.42 -19.65 14.27
C ARG A 413 -41.94 -19.62 15.71
N ARG A 414 -42.30 -18.43 16.22
CA ARG A 414 -42.86 -18.20 17.57
C ARG A 414 -44.37 -17.94 17.55
N GLY A 415 -45.07 -18.25 16.46
CA GLY A 415 -46.52 -18.10 16.34
C GLY A 415 -47.01 -16.66 16.08
N GLY A 416 -46.10 -15.70 15.92
CA GLY A 416 -46.44 -14.31 15.60
C GLY A 416 -46.43 -14.01 14.10
N SER A 417 -47.13 -12.96 13.68
CA SER A 417 -47.09 -12.43 12.31
C SER A 417 -46.59 -10.98 12.31
N LEU A 418 -45.32 -10.79 12.68
CA LEU A 418 -44.68 -9.49 12.82
C LEU A 418 -43.66 -9.29 11.68
N PRO A 419 -44.05 -8.72 10.52
CA PRO A 419 -43.14 -8.56 9.39
C PRO A 419 -42.15 -7.42 9.61
N ALA A 420 -40.88 -7.64 9.29
CA ALA A 420 -39.84 -6.60 9.24
C ALA A 420 -39.86 -5.83 7.90
N ALA A 421 -41.05 -5.39 7.47
CA ALA A 421 -41.29 -4.81 6.14
C ALA A 421 -41.22 -3.28 6.12
N ARG A 422 -41.23 -2.61 7.28
CA ARG A 422 -41.30 -1.14 7.38
C ARG A 422 -39.94 -0.56 7.75
N TRP A 423 -39.13 -0.28 6.74
CA TRP A 423 -37.84 0.37 6.89
C TRP A 423 -37.98 1.89 6.85
N LYS A 424 -37.29 2.58 7.76
CA LYS A 424 -37.21 4.04 7.85
C LYS A 424 -35.76 4.46 8.02
N ALA A 425 -35.46 5.73 7.75
CA ALA A 425 -34.16 6.30 8.07
C ALA A 425 -33.85 6.06 9.56
N GLY A 426 -32.72 5.40 9.82
CA GLY A 426 -32.26 5.04 11.15
C GLY A 426 -31.64 6.23 11.91
N PRO A 427 -31.20 6.01 13.15
CA PRO A 427 -30.67 7.07 14.01
C PRO A 427 -29.26 7.57 13.62
N HIS A 428 -28.58 6.88 12.70
CA HIS A 428 -27.26 7.28 12.21
C HIS A 428 -27.36 8.15 10.95
N ASP A 429 -26.22 8.74 10.54
CA ASP A 429 -26.15 9.71 9.46
C ASP A 429 -26.73 9.20 8.13
N ASN A 430 -27.41 10.08 7.41
CA ASN A 430 -27.98 9.86 6.10
C ASN A 430 -27.57 11.01 5.18
N SER A 431 -26.34 10.91 4.66
CA SER A 431 -25.65 11.94 3.87
C SER A 431 -25.19 11.38 2.52
N LEU A 432 -24.37 12.13 1.78
CA LEU A 432 -23.71 11.61 0.58
C LEU A 432 -22.69 10.51 0.88
N HIS A 433 -22.25 10.40 2.13
CA HIS A 433 -21.22 9.44 2.56
C HIS A 433 -21.72 8.39 3.54
N ALA A 434 -22.99 8.45 3.97
CA ALA A 434 -23.55 7.47 4.88
C ALA A 434 -25.03 7.23 4.58
N ALA A 435 -25.48 5.99 4.78
CA ALA A 435 -26.88 5.64 4.76
C ALA A 435 -27.19 4.68 5.90
N SER A 436 -28.30 4.91 6.59
CA SER A 436 -28.70 4.13 7.77
C SER A 436 -30.21 3.98 7.78
N TYR A 437 -30.67 2.74 7.94
CA TYR A 437 -32.08 2.37 7.96
C TYR A 437 -32.38 1.37 9.06
N THR A 438 -33.58 1.45 9.62
CA THR A 438 -34.07 0.50 10.62
C THR A 438 -35.50 0.06 10.36
N SER A 439 -35.82 -1.17 10.72
CA SER A 439 -37.18 -1.70 10.82
C SER A 439 -37.39 -2.19 12.25
N VAL A 440 -38.33 -1.57 12.96
CA VAL A 440 -38.59 -1.84 14.37
C VAL A 440 -39.92 -2.56 14.53
N VAL A 441 -39.88 -3.74 15.16
CA VAL A 441 -41.04 -4.44 15.69
C VAL A 441 -41.28 -3.94 17.10
N THR A 442 -42.50 -3.48 17.39
CA THR A 442 -42.88 -2.93 18.70
C THR A 442 -43.91 -3.80 19.39
N ALA A 443 -43.84 -3.86 20.72
CA ALA A 443 -44.88 -4.42 21.56
C ALA A 443 -46.19 -3.59 21.51
N PRO A 444 -47.31 -4.11 22.03
CA PRO A 444 -48.58 -3.35 22.09
C PRO A 444 -48.47 -2.03 22.86
N ASP A 445 -47.56 -1.96 23.84
CA ASP A 445 -47.24 -0.76 24.62
C ASP A 445 -46.27 0.22 23.91
N ARG A 446 -45.94 -0.07 22.64
CA ARG A 446 -45.02 0.67 21.77
C ARG A 446 -43.54 0.60 22.15
N ARG A 447 -43.14 -0.19 23.15
CA ARG A 447 -41.71 -0.43 23.41
C ARG A 447 -41.08 -1.18 22.22
N PRO A 448 -39.87 -0.79 21.77
CA PRO A 448 -39.12 -1.57 20.81
C PRO A 448 -38.88 -2.99 21.33
N ALA A 449 -39.20 -3.99 20.53
CA ALA A 449 -39.00 -5.40 20.85
C ALA A 449 -37.81 -5.96 20.08
N VAL A 450 -37.86 -5.85 18.74
CA VAL A 450 -36.79 -6.28 17.85
C VAL A 450 -36.53 -5.22 16.81
N THR A 451 -35.26 -4.90 16.57
CA THR A 451 -34.83 -3.95 15.54
C THR A 451 -33.95 -4.66 14.52
N ALA A 452 -34.30 -4.60 13.24
CA ALA A 452 -33.37 -4.84 12.15
C ALA A 452 -32.75 -3.49 11.76
N ALA A 453 -31.42 -3.42 11.65
CA ALA A 453 -30.72 -2.20 11.24
C ALA A 453 -29.74 -2.52 10.11
N ALA A 454 -29.61 -1.58 9.18
CA ALA A 454 -28.73 -1.69 8.03
C ALA A 454 -28.06 -0.34 7.80
N MET A 455 -26.73 -0.32 7.72
CA MET A 455 -26.01 0.93 7.51
C MET A 455 -24.73 0.74 6.72
N ILE A 456 -24.33 1.80 6.04
CA ILE A 456 -23.11 1.86 5.27
C ILE A 456 -22.49 3.25 5.37
N THR A 457 -21.17 3.30 5.48
CA THR A 457 -20.40 4.53 5.45
C THR A 457 -19.27 4.39 4.44
N LEU A 458 -19.11 5.44 3.64
CA LEU A 458 -18.04 5.60 2.67
C LEU A 458 -16.77 6.11 3.36
N PRO A 459 -15.60 5.98 2.71
CA PRO A 459 -14.35 6.42 3.31
C PRO A 459 -14.40 7.90 3.65
N GLY A 460 -13.81 8.26 4.78
CA GLY A 460 -13.78 9.61 5.31
C GLY A 460 -12.50 9.86 6.09
N VAL A 461 -12.52 10.89 6.95
CA VAL A 461 -11.32 11.29 7.71
C VAL A 461 -10.89 10.21 8.72
N MET A 462 -11.84 9.43 9.24
CA MET A 462 -11.61 8.46 10.31
C MET A 462 -11.38 7.03 9.82
N ASP A 463 -11.87 6.68 8.63
CA ASP A 463 -11.77 5.34 8.07
C ASP A 463 -11.52 5.43 6.56
N SER A 464 -10.52 4.72 6.06
CA SER A 464 -10.17 4.68 4.64
C SER A 464 -10.94 3.60 3.87
N ALA A 465 -11.68 2.74 4.57
CA ALA A 465 -12.48 1.68 3.97
C ALA A 465 -13.97 2.06 3.89
N VAL A 466 -14.69 1.43 2.96
CA VAL A 466 -16.14 1.36 3.06
C VAL A 466 -16.46 0.36 4.15
N VAL A 467 -17.33 0.73 5.07
CA VAL A 467 -17.82 -0.17 6.11
C VAL A 467 -19.32 -0.31 5.92
N SER A 468 -19.83 -1.54 5.96
CA SER A 468 -21.26 -1.84 5.94
C SER A 468 -21.59 -2.77 7.09
N CYS A 469 -22.77 -2.59 7.69
CA CYS A 469 -23.18 -3.33 8.87
C CYS A 469 -24.67 -3.62 8.80
N ALA A 470 -25.02 -4.84 9.18
CA ALA A 470 -26.37 -5.27 9.39
C ALA A 470 -26.49 -5.88 10.79
N ASP A 471 -27.44 -5.38 11.57
CA ASP A 471 -27.70 -5.78 12.94
C ASP A 471 -29.14 -6.33 13.06
N VAL A 472 -29.32 -7.35 13.89
CA VAL A 472 -30.60 -7.71 14.50
C VAL A 472 -30.46 -7.59 16.00
N LEU A 473 -31.30 -6.74 16.59
CA LEU A 473 -31.27 -6.38 18.00
C LEU A 473 -32.52 -6.92 18.67
N VAL A 474 -32.37 -7.72 19.72
CA VAL A 474 -33.45 -7.93 20.70
C VAL A 474 -33.33 -6.80 21.71
N GLU A 475 -34.20 -5.81 21.54
CA GLU A 475 -34.21 -4.61 22.37
C GLU A 475 -34.71 -4.93 23.77
N ASP A 476 -35.79 -5.71 23.86
CA ASP A 476 -36.42 -6.11 25.12
C ASP A 476 -37.18 -7.42 24.90
N ALA A 477 -36.70 -8.50 25.51
CA ALA A 477 -37.25 -9.84 25.43
C ALA A 477 -38.69 -9.92 25.94
N ALA A 478 -39.04 -9.14 26.97
CA ALA A 478 -40.40 -9.10 27.51
C ALA A 478 -41.33 -8.33 26.57
N ALA A 479 -40.86 -7.22 26.00
CA ALA A 479 -41.58 -6.51 24.94
C ALA A 479 -41.80 -7.42 23.72
N TRP A 480 -40.79 -8.21 23.34
CA TRP A 480 -40.91 -9.12 22.21
C TRP A 480 -41.92 -10.25 22.48
N MET A 481 -41.89 -10.87 23.66
CA MET A 481 -42.91 -11.83 24.09
C MET A 481 -44.32 -11.23 24.04
N ALA A 482 -44.49 -9.99 24.49
CA ALA A 482 -45.76 -9.28 24.42
C ALA A 482 -46.20 -9.01 22.97
N ALA A 483 -45.27 -8.63 22.09
CA ALA A 483 -45.53 -8.43 20.65
C ALA A 483 -45.98 -9.74 19.97
N LEU A 484 -45.46 -10.88 20.42
CA LEU A 484 -45.81 -12.21 19.94
C LEU A 484 -47.10 -12.77 20.55
N GLY A 485 -47.85 -12.01 21.35
CA GLY A 485 -49.09 -12.49 21.96
C GLY A 485 -48.87 -13.46 23.12
N GLY A 486 -47.73 -13.38 23.81
CA GLY A 486 -47.40 -14.21 24.97
C GLY A 486 -46.62 -15.49 24.63
N HIS A 487 -46.30 -15.73 23.35
CA HIS A 487 -45.41 -16.80 22.94
C HIS A 487 -43.95 -16.50 23.29
N ARG A 488 -43.14 -17.55 23.50
CA ARG A 488 -41.74 -17.44 23.94
C ARG A 488 -40.90 -16.65 22.93
N GLY A 489 -40.31 -15.54 23.37
CA GLY A 489 -39.39 -14.71 22.57
C GLY A 489 -37.96 -15.26 22.55
N VAL A 490 -37.31 -15.34 23.71
CA VAL A 490 -35.94 -15.87 23.89
C VAL A 490 -35.94 -17.11 24.80
N PRO A 491 -34.88 -17.95 24.76
CA PRO A 491 -33.70 -17.89 23.91
C PRO A 491 -34.01 -18.20 22.43
N LEU A 492 -33.13 -17.74 21.54
CA LEU A 492 -33.05 -18.16 20.15
C LEU A 492 -32.37 -19.53 20.08
N GLY A 493 -32.81 -20.41 19.20
CA GLY A 493 -32.02 -21.59 18.83
C GLY A 493 -30.72 -21.15 18.14
N PHE A 494 -29.63 -21.92 18.28
CA PHE A 494 -28.35 -21.59 17.64
C PHE A 494 -28.47 -21.48 16.11
N GLU A 495 -29.17 -22.43 15.47
CA GLU A 495 -29.50 -22.36 14.04
C GLU A 495 -30.23 -21.06 13.67
N GLU A 496 -31.14 -20.56 14.51
CA GLU A 496 -31.83 -19.30 14.25
C GLU A 496 -30.87 -18.11 14.30
N ALA A 497 -29.94 -18.12 15.25
CA ALA A 497 -28.90 -17.10 15.36
C ALA A 497 -27.95 -17.15 14.15
N GLN A 498 -27.59 -18.35 13.66
CA GLN A 498 -26.79 -18.53 12.45
C GLN A 498 -27.52 -18.06 11.20
N ASP A 499 -28.81 -18.39 11.04
CA ASP A 499 -29.66 -17.92 9.93
C ASP A 499 -29.66 -16.39 9.88
N VAL A 500 -29.85 -15.74 11.03
CA VAL A 500 -29.83 -14.28 11.15
C VAL A 500 -28.46 -13.70 10.77
N LEU A 501 -27.38 -14.24 11.31
CA LEU A 501 -26.02 -13.78 10.99
C LEU A 501 -25.67 -13.96 9.51
N PHE A 502 -26.10 -15.08 8.91
CA PHE A 502 -25.92 -15.34 7.50
C PHE A 502 -26.63 -14.30 6.64
N HIS A 503 -27.90 -14.01 6.92
CA HIS A 503 -28.66 -13.00 6.19
C HIS A 503 -28.21 -11.57 6.46
N ALA A 504 -27.70 -11.29 7.67
CA ALA A 504 -27.04 -10.03 7.98
C ALA A 504 -25.75 -9.87 7.15
N TRP A 505 -24.96 -10.94 7.02
CA TRP A 505 -23.78 -10.95 6.15
C TRP A 505 -24.14 -10.73 4.69
N GLU A 506 -25.15 -11.42 4.15
CA GLU A 506 -25.63 -11.19 2.77
C GLU A 506 -26.01 -9.71 2.54
N MET A 507 -26.76 -9.11 3.47
CA MET A 507 -27.12 -7.71 3.38
C MET A 507 -25.90 -6.79 3.42
N ALA A 508 -24.97 -7.01 4.35
CA ALA A 508 -23.78 -6.19 4.53
C ALA A 508 -22.77 -6.34 3.39
N ALA A 509 -22.62 -7.52 2.80
CA ALA A 509 -21.65 -7.78 1.73
C ALA A 509 -22.17 -7.45 0.32
N GLU A 510 -23.49 -7.55 0.08
CA GLU A 510 -24.06 -7.41 -1.26
C GLU A 510 -25.02 -6.23 -1.38
N LEU A 511 -26.09 -6.20 -0.58
CA LEU A 511 -27.16 -5.23 -0.76
C LEU A 511 -26.71 -3.80 -0.43
N LEU A 512 -26.04 -3.63 0.70
CA LEU A 512 -25.59 -2.30 1.13
C LEU A 512 -24.50 -1.74 0.20
N PRO A 513 -23.45 -2.50 -0.18
CA PRO A 513 -22.44 -2.00 -1.10
C PRO A 513 -22.97 -1.66 -2.51
N ALA A 514 -24.11 -2.22 -2.94
CA ALA A 514 -24.69 -1.91 -4.24
C ALA A 514 -25.05 -0.41 -4.44
N VAL A 515 -25.15 0.37 -3.35
CA VAL A 515 -25.50 1.81 -3.43
C VAL A 515 -24.46 2.69 -4.11
N PHE A 516 -23.25 2.21 -4.38
CA PHE A 516 -22.21 2.98 -5.10
C PHE A 516 -21.66 2.25 -6.35
N GLY A 517 -22.40 1.27 -6.87
CA GLY A 517 -22.16 0.67 -8.20
C GLY A 517 -21.56 -0.74 -8.17
N VAL A 518 -20.96 -1.14 -9.30
CA VAL A 518 -20.45 -2.50 -9.52
C VAL A 518 -19.17 -2.73 -8.73
N LEU A 519 -19.21 -3.66 -7.77
CA LEU A 519 -18.08 -3.99 -6.89
C LEU A 519 -16.92 -4.65 -7.64
N ALA A 520 -17.23 -5.42 -8.70
CA ALA A 520 -16.28 -6.28 -9.42
C ALA A 520 -15.13 -5.54 -10.14
N LEU A 521 -15.27 -4.22 -10.34
CA LEU A 521 -14.26 -3.41 -11.06
C LEU A 521 -13.24 -2.73 -10.13
N ARG A 522 -13.36 -2.89 -8.81
CA ARG A 522 -12.54 -2.16 -7.84
C ARG A 522 -11.37 -3.01 -7.35
N ARG A 523 -10.21 -2.39 -7.15
CA ARG A 523 -9.04 -3.05 -6.58
C ARG A 523 -8.99 -2.85 -5.07
N TRP A 524 -8.51 -3.87 -4.38
CA TRP A 524 -8.33 -3.85 -2.94
C TRP A 524 -7.13 -3.00 -2.52
N ALA A 525 -7.27 -2.25 -1.42
CA ALA A 525 -6.20 -1.56 -0.73
C ALA A 525 -5.67 -2.37 0.49
N ALA A 526 -6.48 -3.31 0.98
CA ALA A 526 -6.16 -4.30 2.00
C ALA A 526 -7.09 -5.53 1.84
N PRO A 527 -6.92 -6.62 2.59
CA PRO A 527 -7.87 -7.72 2.54
C PRO A 527 -9.26 -7.29 3.04
N PRO A 528 -10.34 -7.59 2.30
CA PRO A 528 -11.69 -7.39 2.81
C PRO A 528 -11.99 -8.36 3.95
N THR A 529 -12.73 -7.88 4.95
CA THR A 529 -13.08 -8.66 6.13
C THR A 529 -14.57 -8.61 6.43
N THR A 530 -15.08 -9.67 7.05
CA THR A 530 -16.43 -9.75 7.62
C THR A 530 -16.32 -10.19 9.07
N GLU A 531 -16.78 -9.38 10.01
CA GLU A 531 -16.96 -9.77 11.40
C GLU A 531 -18.38 -10.25 11.63
N LEU A 532 -18.52 -11.41 12.26
CA LEU A 532 -19.78 -11.95 12.75
C LEU A 532 -19.74 -11.97 14.27
N ARG A 533 -20.77 -11.43 14.92
CA ARG A 533 -20.78 -11.25 16.36
C ARG A 533 -22.15 -11.51 16.97
N LEU A 534 -22.15 -12.16 18.14
CA LEU A 534 -23.27 -12.22 19.07
C LEU A 534 -22.85 -11.57 20.39
N SER A 535 -23.62 -10.62 20.90
CA SER A 535 -23.32 -9.93 22.16
C SER A 535 -24.57 -9.69 23.02
N ALA A 536 -24.44 -9.95 24.32
CA ALA A 536 -25.40 -9.57 25.36
C ALA A 536 -24.93 -8.26 26.01
N GLU A 537 -25.61 -7.15 25.72
CA GLU A 537 -25.07 -5.80 25.97
C GLU A 537 -25.75 -5.04 27.12
N ARG A 538 -27.03 -5.33 27.42
CA ARG A 538 -27.76 -4.68 28.51
C ARG A 538 -27.50 -5.35 29.85
N TYR A 539 -27.16 -4.54 30.85
CA TYR A 539 -27.07 -4.96 32.25
C TYR A 539 -28.47 -5.04 32.86
N ASP A 540 -28.70 -6.07 33.68
CA ASP A 540 -29.93 -6.16 34.48
C ASP A 540 -29.89 -5.14 35.64
N ASP A 541 -31.02 -4.90 36.30
CA ASP A 541 -31.19 -3.93 37.41
C ASP A 541 -30.23 -4.15 38.61
N VAL A 542 -29.50 -5.27 38.64
CA VAL A 542 -28.54 -5.66 39.69
C VAL A 542 -27.09 -5.44 39.23
N ASP A 543 -26.84 -4.73 38.13
CA ASP A 543 -25.51 -4.51 37.51
C ASP A 543 -24.76 -5.81 37.13
N VAL A 544 -25.46 -6.94 37.10
CA VAL A 544 -24.92 -8.21 36.59
C VAL A 544 -25.37 -8.33 35.14
N ALA A 545 -24.46 -8.15 34.19
CA ALA A 545 -24.84 -8.38 32.80
C ALA A 545 -25.01 -9.89 32.52
N PRO A 546 -26.12 -10.26 31.87
CA PRO A 546 -26.50 -11.64 31.57
C PRO A 546 -25.49 -12.34 30.68
N ALA A 547 -25.41 -13.66 30.82
CA ALA A 547 -24.65 -14.50 29.89
C ALA A 547 -25.38 -14.57 28.54
N LEU A 548 -24.62 -14.79 27.47
CA LEU A 548 -25.16 -14.98 26.13
C LEU A 548 -26.11 -16.18 26.06
N SER A 549 -25.87 -17.20 26.89
CA SER A 549 -26.75 -18.37 27.05
C SER A 549 -28.14 -18.06 27.58
N SER A 550 -28.36 -16.86 28.14
CA SER A 550 -29.70 -16.39 28.51
C SER A 550 -30.55 -16.01 27.29
N PHE A 551 -29.91 -15.74 26.15
CA PHE A 551 -30.58 -15.27 24.93
C PHE A 551 -30.40 -16.21 23.73
N VAL A 552 -29.37 -17.05 23.71
CA VAL A 552 -29.11 -18.03 22.66
C VAL A 552 -28.87 -19.38 23.29
N ASP A 553 -29.58 -20.39 22.80
CA ASP A 553 -29.43 -21.77 23.21
C ASP A 553 -28.26 -22.41 22.45
N PHE A 554 -27.22 -22.82 23.18
CA PHE A 554 -26.00 -23.41 22.63
C PHE A 554 -25.94 -24.93 22.81
N GLU A 555 -27.03 -25.60 23.19
CA GLU A 555 -27.04 -27.05 23.43
C GLU A 555 -26.51 -27.86 22.24
N GLN A 556 -26.81 -27.42 21.01
CA GLN A 556 -26.34 -28.02 19.75
C GLN A 556 -24.81 -28.04 19.60
N LEU A 557 -24.09 -27.14 20.28
CA LEU A 557 -22.63 -27.08 20.25
C LEU A 557 -21.96 -28.04 21.25
N GLY A 558 -22.77 -28.79 22.02
CA GLY A 558 -22.30 -29.66 23.09
C GLY A 558 -21.86 -28.90 24.35
N PRO A 559 -21.32 -29.61 25.35
CA PRO A 559 -20.98 -29.03 26.65
C PRO A 559 -19.95 -27.91 26.50
N GLY A 560 -20.32 -26.70 26.92
CA GLY A 560 -19.45 -25.53 26.91
C GLY A 560 -18.67 -25.36 28.20
N GLY A 561 -17.35 -25.18 28.12
CA GLY A 561 -16.48 -25.03 29.30
C GLY A 561 -16.60 -23.69 30.05
N ARG A 562 -17.40 -22.73 29.58
CA ARG A 562 -17.53 -21.39 30.20
C ARG A 562 -18.96 -20.84 30.10
N SER A 563 -19.73 -20.92 31.19
CA SER A 563 -21.15 -20.54 31.27
C SER A 563 -21.43 -19.03 31.40
N SER A 564 -20.42 -18.16 31.43
CA SER A 564 -20.57 -16.72 31.73
C SER A 564 -20.18 -15.76 30.60
N ARG A 565 -20.00 -16.24 29.36
CA ARG A 565 -19.58 -15.37 28.25
C ARG A 565 -20.71 -14.44 27.83
N ARG A 566 -20.38 -13.19 27.54
CA ARG A 566 -21.32 -12.16 27.06
C ARG A 566 -21.24 -11.94 25.56
N GLU A 567 -20.18 -12.40 24.93
CA GLU A 567 -19.91 -12.13 23.53
C GLU A 567 -19.19 -13.30 22.89
N MET A 568 -19.46 -13.50 21.60
CA MET A 568 -18.74 -14.37 20.68
C MET A 568 -18.56 -13.62 19.36
N ALA A 569 -17.35 -13.64 18.82
CA ALA A 569 -17.06 -12.98 17.54
C ALA A 569 -16.04 -13.79 16.72
N VAL A 570 -16.14 -13.67 15.41
CA VAL A 570 -15.16 -14.17 14.45
C VAL A 570 -15.03 -13.20 13.28
N THR A 571 -13.78 -12.90 12.91
CA THR A 571 -13.44 -12.14 11.72
C THR A 571 -13.04 -13.09 10.61
N ILE A 572 -13.70 -12.96 9.47
CA ILE A 572 -13.50 -13.75 8.27
C ILE A 572 -12.80 -12.86 7.24
N THR A 573 -11.63 -13.28 6.76
CA THR A 573 -11.00 -12.68 5.57
C THR A 573 -11.38 -13.53 4.38
N ALA A 574 -12.20 -13.02 3.46
CA ALA A 574 -12.71 -13.75 2.30
C ALA A 574 -13.25 -12.80 1.21
N GLU A 575 -13.44 -13.31 0.00
CA GLU A 575 -14.01 -12.55 -1.12
C GLU A 575 -15.47 -12.16 -0.84
N PRO A 576 -15.83 -10.85 -0.76
CA PRO A 576 -17.19 -10.44 -0.43
C PRO A 576 -18.25 -10.94 -1.43
N SER A 577 -17.89 -11.03 -2.71
CA SER A 577 -18.78 -11.40 -3.82
C SER A 577 -18.91 -12.91 -4.08
N MET A 578 -18.68 -13.73 -3.05
CA MET A 578 -18.82 -15.19 -3.15
C MET A 578 -20.28 -15.63 -3.40
N ARG A 579 -20.45 -16.79 -4.04
CA ARG A 579 -21.79 -17.37 -4.25
C ARG A 579 -22.42 -17.75 -2.92
N ARG A 580 -23.76 -17.71 -2.85
CA ARG A 580 -24.51 -18.04 -1.63
C ARG A 580 -24.11 -19.37 -0.96
N VAL A 581 -23.92 -20.43 -1.74
CA VAL A 581 -23.51 -21.75 -1.24
C VAL A 581 -22.10 -21.70 -0.63
N GLU A 582 -21.17 -21.02 -1.30
CA GLU A 582 -19.80 -20.83 -0.80
C GLU A 582 -19.79 -20.00 0.48
N ARG A 583 -20.60 -18.94 0.55
CA ARG A 583 -20.81 -18.15 1.78
C ARG A 583 -21.32 -19.01 2.92
N GLN A 584 -22.26 -19.90 2.64
CA GLN A 584 -22.82 -20.78 3.66
C GLN A 584 -21.76 -21.75 4.20
N ASP A 585 -20.91 -22.30 3.34
CA ASP A 585 -19.82 -23.18 3.76
C ASP A 585 -18.74 -22.44 4.56
N VAL A 586 -18.38 -21.21 4.16
CA VAL A 586 -17.47 -20.35 4.93
C VAL A 586 -18.07 -19.97 6.28
N MET A 587 -19.36 -19.61 6.30
CA MET A 587 -20.11 -19.28 7.52
C MET A 587 -20.08 -20.44 8.51
N ARG A 588 -20.42 -21.67 8.09
CA ARG A 588 -20.38 -22.86 8.96
C ARG A 588 -19.01 -23.05 9.59
N ARG A 589 -17.95 -22.99 8.78
CA ARG A 589 -16.57 -23.12 9.26
C ARG A 589 -16.17 -22.00 10.22
N ALA A 590 -16.57 -20.76 9.95
CA ALA A 590 -16.32 -19.62 10.83
C ALA A 590 -17.04 -19.76 12.17
N VAL A 591 -18.29 -20.24 12.16
CA VAL A 591 -19.07 -20.48 13.37
C VAL A 591 -18.48 -21.62 14.20
N VAL A 592 -18.00 -22.70 13.58
CA VAL A 592 -17.27 -23.76 14.28
C VAL A 592 -16.01 -23.19 14.94
N HIS A 593 -15.22 -22.43 14.19
CA HIS A 593 -14.01 -21.79 14.71
C HIS A 593 -14.32 -20.88 15.92
N MET A 594 -15.38 -20.07 15.81
CA MET A 594 -15.90 -19.24 16.89
C MET A 594 -16.35 -20.10 18.09
N ALA A 595 -17.16 -21.14 17.88
CA ALA A 595 -17.63 -22.01 18.95
C ALA A 595 -16.47 -22.68 19.73
N GLN A 596 -15.50 -23.23 19.01
CA GLN A 596 -14.33 -23.90 19.58
C GLN A 596 -13.45 -22.93 20.38
N ALA A 597 -13.12 -21.77 19.81
CA ALA A 597 -12.42 -20.70 20.52
C ALA A 597 -13.18 -20.24 21.78
N PHE A 598 -14.51 -20.38 21.74
CA PHE A 598 -15.39 -20.02 22.83
C PHE A 598 -15.75 -21.17 23.79
N GLY A 599 -15.04 -22.30 23.71
CA GLY A 599 -15.07 -23.38 24.70
C GLY A 599 -16.04 -24.51 24.40
N HIS A 600 -16.65 -24.52 23.21
CA HIS A 600 -17.41 -25.64 22.67
C HIS A 600 -16.49 -26.49 21.78
N VAL A 601 -15.59 -27.25 22.42
CA VAL A 601 -14.52 -28.01 21.74
C VAL A 601 -15.01 -29.13 20.82
N HIS A 602 -16.28 -29.54 20.98
CA HIS A 602 -16.93 -30.57 20.17
C HIS A 602 -17.78 -30.01 19.02
N ALA A 603 -17.76 -28.69 18.80
CA ALA A 603 -18.46 -28.11 17.65
C ALA A 603 -17.80 -28.57 16.34
N GLU A 604 -18.62 -29.08 15.41
CA GLU A 604 -18.19 -29.60 14.11
C GLU A 604 -19.12 -29.11 13.00
N ALA A 605 -18.60 -28.99 11.78
CA ALA A 605 -19.35 -28.42 10.65
C ALA A 605 -20.47 -29.35 10.14
N GLY A 606 -20.48 -30.64 10.50
CA GLY A 606 -21.57 -31.56 10.17
C GLY A 606 -22.75 -31.50 11.15
N LEU A 607 -22.59 -30.79 12.26
CA LEU A 607 -23.62 -30.55 13.28
C LEU A 607 -24.38 -29.23 13.05
N LEU A 608 -23.96 -28.43 12.05
CA LEU A 608 -24.42 -27.08 11.69
C LEU A 608 -24.68 -26.99 10.17
#